data_AF-A0A1U7M7D3-F1
#
_entry.id   AF-A0A1U7M7D3-F1
#
_cell.length_a   1.000
_cell.length_b   1.000
_cell.length_c   1.000
_cell.angle_alpha   90.00
_cell.angle_beta   90.00
_cell.angle_gamma   90.00
#
_symmetry.space_group_name_H-M   'P 1'
#
loop_
_entity.id
_entity.type
_entity.pdbx_description
1 polymer ?
#
loop_
_entity_poly.entity_id
_entity_poly.type
_entity_poly.pdbx_seq_one_letter_code
_entity_poly.pdbx_strand_id
1 'polypeptide(L)' 'MKKESRIFFIFFVVIYFIIFAKGIDLIFRNTLSLFTDLMALVSYFIAIITSLILADFTIKKIKKN' A
#
# COMPACT_ATOMS: atom_id res chain seq x y z
N MET A 1 -12.49 -13.01 -11.21
CA MET A 1 -13.04 -11.74 -10.68
C MET A 1 -13.77 -11.00 -11.80
N LYS A 2 -15.00 -10.53 -11.56
CA LYS A 2 -15.71 -9.65 -12.52
C LYS A 2 -14.82 -8.44 -12.85
N LYS A 3 -14.84 -7.98 -14.11
CA LYS A 3 -13.94 -6.91 -14.62
C LYS A 3 -14.01 -5.64 -13.75
N GLU A 4 -15.19 -5.33 -13.24
CA GLU A 4 -15.48 -4.23 -12.31
C GLU A 4 -14.76 -4.35 -10.97
N SER A 5 -14.74 -5.55 -10.37
CA SER A 5 -14.06 -5.79 -9.09
C SER A 5 -12.54 -5.59 -9.19
N ARG A 6 -11.94 -5.75 -10.38
CA ARG A 6 -10.51 -5.48 -10.58
C ARG A 6 -10.20 -3.98 -10.61
N ILE A 7 -11.12 -3.16 -11.14
CA ILE A 7 -10.93 -1.70 -11.17
C ILE A 7 -10.94 -1.14 -9.74
N PHE A 8 -11.90 -1.57 -8.91
CA PHE A 8 -11.97 -1.16 -7.51
C PHE A 8 -10.77 -1.68 -6.70
N PHE A 9 -10.28 -2.88 -7.03
CA PHE A 9 -9.08 -3.42 -6.38
C PHE A 9 -7.87 -2.53 -6.62
N ILE A 10 -7.58 -2.24 -7.88
CA ILE A 10 -6.45 -1.38 -8.25
C ILE A 10 -6.60 0.00 -7.60
N PHE A 11 -7.82 0.57 -7.60
CA PHE A 11 -8.10 1.84 -6.96
C PHE A 11 -7.76 1.85 -5.46
N PHE A 12 -8.23 0.85 -4.70
CA PHE A 12 -7.93 0.75 -3.26
C PHE A 12 -6.45 0.48 -3.00
N VAL A 13 -5.80 -0.38 -3.81
CA VAL A 13 -4.35 -0.64 -3.69
C VAL A 13 -3.56 0.65 -3.87
N VAL A 14 -3.87 1.44 -4.91
CA VAL A 14 -3.19 2.71 -5.18
C VAL A 14 -3.39 3.69 -4.03
N ILE A 15 -4.62 3.83 -3.52
CA ILE A 15 -4.91 4.72 -2.39
C ILE A 15 -4.14 4.29 -1.14
N TYR A 16 -4.22 3.02 -0.76
CA TYR A 16 -3.51 2.50 0.41
C TYR A 16 -2.00 2.65 0.25
N PHE A 17 -1.47 2.35 -0.93
CA PHE A 17 -0.06 2.50 -1.22
C PHE A 17 0.40 3.96 -1.08
N ILE A 18 -0.35 4.94 -1.61
CA ILE A 18 -0.01 6.36 -1.48
C ILE A 18 0.00 6.81 -0.02
N ILE A 19 -0.95 6.33 0.80
CA ILE A 19 -1.00 6.66 2.23
C ILE A 19 0.22 6.09 2.95
N PHE A 20 0.55 4.82 2.72
CA PHE A 20 1.72 4.18 3.33
C PHE A 20 3.03 4.80 2.84
N ALA A 21 3.15 5.08 1.54
CA ALA A 21 4.29 5.76 0.94
C ALA A 21 4.54 7.12 1.60
N LYS A 22 3.50 7.96 1.74
CA LYS A 22 3.61 9.22 2.46
C LYS A 22 4.01 9.05 3.92
N GLY A 23 3.54 8.00 4.59
CA GLY A 23 3.93 7.66 5.95
C GLY A 23 5.42 7.33 6.05
N ILE A 24 5.91 6.46 5.15
CA ILE A 24 7.33 6.10 5.05
C ILE A 24 8.16 7.34 4.74
N ASP A 25 7.81 8.09 3.69
CA ASP A 25 8.54 9.32 3.34
C ASP A 25 8.59 10.31 4.50
N LEU A 26 7.53 10.42 5.32
CA LEU A 26 7.52 11.32 6.48
C LEU A 26 8.43 10.80 7.61
N ILE A 27 8.44 9.50 7.88
CA ILE A 27 9.31 8.87 8.88
C ILE A 27 10.79 8.98 8.47
N PHE A 28 11.06 8.81 7.18
CA PHE A 28 12.42 8.76 6.63
C PHE A 28 12.92 10.12 6.13
N ARG A 29 12.06 11.16 6.07
CA ARG A 29 12.36 12.51 5.53
C ARG A 29 13.59 13.16 6.16
N ASN A 30 13.84 12.87 7.43
CA ASN A 30 14.88 13.53 8.21
C ASN A 30 16.16 12.71 8.33
N THR A 31 16.24 11.57 7.65
CA THR A 31 17.29 10.57 7.88
C THR A 31 18.11 10.39 6.61
N LEU A 32 19.12 11.26 6.45
CA LEU A 32 19.97 11.35 5.26
C LEU A 32 21.13 10.33 5.32
N SER A 33 20.79 9.03 5.44
CA SER A 33 21.78 7.95 5.54
C SER A 33 21.45 6.79 4.60
N LEU A 34 22.49 6.24 3.96
CA LEU A 34 22.43 5.06 3.07
C LEU A 34 21.71 3.86 3.72
N PHE A 35 21.88 3.68 5.03
CA PHE A 35 21.21 2.61 5.78
C PHE A 35 19.69 2.83 5.86
N THR A 36 19.30 4.09 5.99
CA THR A 36 17.90 4.48 6.09
C THR A 36 17.19 4.36 4.75
N ASP A 37 17.91 4.57 3.65
CA ASP A 37 17.40 4.37 2.29
C ASP A 37 17.07 2.89 2.01
N LEU A 38 17.94 1.98 2.46
CA LEU A 38 17.69 0.54 2.37
C LEU A 38 16.47 0.10 3.20
N MET A 39 16.33 0.66 4.41
CA MET A 39 15.16 0.40 5.26
C MET A 39 13.86 1.01 4.70
N ALA A 40 13.93 2.18 4.06
CA ALA A 40 12.80 2.78 3.36
C ALA A 40 12.33 1.86 2.24
N LEU A 41 13.27 1.33 1.44
CA LEU A 41 12.97 0.39 0.36
C LEU A 41 12.26 -0.86 0.88
N VAL A 42 12.75 -1.47 1.97
CA VAL A 42 12.09 -2.64 2.59
C VAL A 42 10.68 -2.28 3.09
N SER A 43 10.52 -1.10 3.68
CA SER A 43 9.22 -0.60 4.16
C SER A 43 8.24 -0.41 3.00
N TYR A 44 8.71 0.06 1.84
CA TYR A 44 7.93 0.17 0.63
C TYR A 44 7.45 -1.20 0.12
N PHE A 45 8.29 -2.24 0.16
CA PHE A 45 7.86 -3.60 -0.19
C PHE A 45 6.76 -4.12 0.72
N ILE A 46 6.90 -3.92 2.03
CA ILE A 46 5.89 -4.33 3.02
C ILE A 46 4.58 -3.55 2.79
N ALA A 47 4.67 -2.25 2.54
CA ALA A 47 3.52 -1.39 2.26
C ALA A 47 2.72 -1.85 1.01
N ILE A 48 3.40 -2.30 -0.04
CA ILE A 48 2.73 -2.87 -1.23
C ILE A 48 1.94 -4.13 -0.85
N ILE A 49 2.58 -5.06 -0.12
CA ILE A 49 1.94 -6.32 0.28
C ILE A 49 0.73 -6.05 1.17
N THR A 50 0.87 -5.17 2.17
CA THR A 50 -0.23 -4.78 3.06
C THR A 50 -1.37 -4.13 2.27
N SER A 51 -1.06 -3.28 1.30
CA SER A 51 -2.07 -2.63 0.45
C SER A 51 -2.85 -3.64 -0.39
N LEU A 52 -2.18 -4.65 -0.96
CA LEU A 52 -2.82 -5.74 -1.71
C LEU A 52 -3.79 -6.55 -0.84
N ILE A 53 -3.35 -6.95 0.35
CA ILE A 53 -4.16 -7.71 1.31
C ILE A 53 -5.39 -6.90 1.73
N LEU A 54 -5.19 -5.62 2.06
CA LEU A 54 -6.24 -4.74 2.55
C LEU A 54 -7.29 -4.44 1.46
N ALA A 55 -6.85 -4.25 0.21
CA ALA A 55 -7.75 -4.06 -0.91
C ALA A 55 -8.60 -5.30 -1.20
N ASP A 56 -8.01 -6.50 -1.16
CA ASP A 56 -8.75 -7.75 -1.35
C ASP A 56 -9.77 -7.96 -0.22
N PHE A 57 -9.37 -7.70 1.03
CA PHE A 57 -10.27 -7.76 2.18
C PHE A 57 -11.43 -6.76 2.04
N THR A 58 -11.15 -5.53 1.62
CA THR A 58 -12.15 -4.47 1.44
C THR A 58 -13.19 -4.88 0.40
N ILE A 59 -12.76 -5.39 -0.76
CA ILE A 59 -13.69 -5.82 -1.82
C ILE A 59 -14.49 -7.05 -1.40
N LYS A 60 -13.85 -8.02 -0.74
CA LYS A 60 -14.54 -9.19 -0.20
C LYS A 60 -15.62 -8.77 0.80
N LYS A 61 -15.33 -7.79 1.66
CA LYS A 61 -16.29 -7.23 2.61
C LYS A 61 -17.44 -6.50 1.91
N ILE A 62 -17.15 -5.67 0.91
CA ILE A 62 -18.17 -4.96 0.12
C ILE A 62 -19.07 -5.93 -0.64
N LYS A 63 -18.53 -7.03 -1.17
CA LYS A 63 -19.27 -8.02 -1.95
C LYS A 63 -20.08 -9.01 -1.07
N LYS A 64 -19.65 -9.19 0.18
CA LYS A 64 -20.34 -10.06 1.15
C LYS A 64 -21.56 -9.35 1.77
N ASN A 65 -21.53 -8.02 1.83
CA ASN A 65 -22.67 -7.18 2.17
C ASN A 65 -23.54 -6.94 0.93
#